data_AF-A0A354B372-F1
#
_entry.id   AF-A0A354B372-F1
#
_cell.length_a   1.000
_cell.length_b   1.000
_cell.length_c   1.000
_cell.angle_alpha   90.00
_cell.angle_beta   90.00
_cell.angle_gamma   90.00
#
_symmetry.space_group_name_H-M   'P 1'
#
loop_
_entity.id
_entity.type
_entity.pdbx_description
1 polymer ?
#
loop_
_entity_poly.entity_id
_entity_poly.type
_entity_poly.pdbx_seq_one_letter_code
_entity_poly.pdbx_strand_id
1 'polypeptide(L)' 'MLLAALLDSTQVSQLQEAGSQVDVRNRGWLRNENKEYLVQEGDAMEFLFND' A
#
# COMPACT_ATOMS: atom_id res chain seq x y z
N MET A 1 17.85 0.41 15.54
CA MET A 1 17.81 -0.69 14.55
C MET A 1 16.69 -0.36 13.56
N LEU A 2 17.00 -0.03 12.31
CA LEU A 2 16.02 0.38 11.30
C LEU A 2 15.33 -0.86 10.71
N LEU A 3 14.11 -1.19 11.12
CA LEU A 3 13.32 -2.28 10.52
C LEU A 3 12.81 -1.87 9.14
N ALA A 4 13.12 -2.62 8.08
CA ALA A 4 12.58 -2.39 6.73
C ALA A 4 11.10 -2.70 6.74
N ALA A 5 10.26 -1.69 6.94
CA ALA A 5 8.84 -1.83 6.67
C ALA A 5 8.71 -1.93 5.14
N LEU A 6 8.40 -3.12 4.65
CA LEU A 6 7.70 -3.27 3.39
C LEU A 6 6.26 -2.83 3.67
N LEU A 7 5.68 -2.01 2.80
CA LEU A 7 4.27 -1.64 2.92
C LEU A 7 3.59 -1.83 1.58
N ASP A 8 2.35 -2.31 1.62
CA ASP A 8 1.47 -2.34 0.45
C ASP A 8 0.73 -0.99 0.40
N SER A 9 0.81 -0.25 -0.71
CA SER A 9 0.14 1.04 -0.90
C SER A 9 -0.77 1.05 -2.14
N THR A 10 -1.81 1.88 -2.07
CA THR A 10 -2.73 2.20 -3.17
C THR A 10 -3.38 3.56 -2.92
N GLN A 11 -3.94 4.22 -3.93
CA GLN A 11 -4.72 5.43 -3.70
C GLN A 11 -6.10 5.08 -3.10
N VAL A 12 -6.57 5.86 -2.14
CA VAL A 12 -7.89 5.73 -1.52
C VAL A 12 -8.99 5.77 -2.58
N SER A 13 -8.85 6.60 -3.61
CA SER A 13 -9.80 6.63 -4.73
C SER A 13 -9.86 5.31 -5.50
N GLN A 14 -8.69 4.69 -5.73
CA GLN A 14 -8.59 3.39 -6.40
C GLN A 14 -9.15 2.27 -5.52
N LEU A 15 -8.92 2.33 -4.20
CA LEU A 15 -9.50 1.38 -3.25
C LEU A 15 -11.03 1.51 -3.17
N GLN A 16 -11.55 2.73 -3.12
CA GLN A 16 -12.99 3.00 -3.15
C GLN A 16 -13.63 2.51 -4.46
N GLU A 17 -12.97 2.72 -5.60
CA GLU A 17 -13.46 2.24 -6.91
C GLU A 17 -13.41 0.71 -7.03
N ALA A 18 -12.34 0.09 -6.54
CA ALA A 18 -12.17 -1.35 -6.58
C ALA A 18 -13.10 -2.07 -5.59
N GLY A 19 -13.46 -1.43 -4.48
CA GLY A 19 -14.35 -1.97 -3.44
C GLY A 19 -13.67 -2.94 -2.46
N SER A 20 -12.48 -3.45 -2.79
CA SER A 20 -11.69 -4.31 -1.90
C SER A 20 -10.19 -4.26 -2.23
N GLN A 21 -9.33 -4.57 -1.27
CA GLN A 21 -7.88 -4.69 -1.49
C GLN A 21 -7.53 -5.83 -2.46
N VAL A 22 -8.30 -6.93 -2.43
CA VAL A 22 -8.15 -8.04 -3.39
C VAL A 22 -8.37 -7.54 -4.81
N ASP A 23 -9.38 -6.71 -5.03
CA ASP A 23 -9.67 -6.14 -6.35
C ASP A 23 -8.63 -5.09 -6.78
N VAL A 24 -8.10 -4.29 -5.84
CA VAL A 24 -6.94 -3.41 -6.10
C VAL A 24 -5.73 -4.22 -6.57
N ARG A 25 -5.44 -5.35 -5.92
CA ARG A 25 -4.36 -6.28 -6.31
C ARG A 25 -4.62 -6.89 -7.68
N ASN A 26 -5.83 -7.37 -7.94
CA ASN A 26 -6.22 -7.96 -9.22
C ASN A 26 -6.14 -6.96 -10.38
N ARG A 27 -6.36 -5.67 -10.11
CA ARG A 27 -6.21 -4.56 -11.06
C ARG A 27 -4.76 -4.08 -11.23
N GLY A 28 -3.80 -4.59 -10.45
CA GLY A 28 -2.41 -4.18 -10.48
C GLY A 28 -2.14 -2.80 -9.90
N TRP A 29 -3.04 -2.29 -9.06
CA TRP A 29 -2.93 -0.97 -8.43
C TRP A 29 -2.22 -1.00 -7.07
N LEU A 30 -2.03 -2.20 -6.51
CA LEU A 30 -1.29 -2.37 -5.27
C LEU A 30 0.22 -2.30 -5.55
N ARG A 31 0.92 -1.43 -4.82
CA ARG A 31 2.36 -1.24 -4.94
C ARG A 31 3.06 -1.65 -3.65
N ASN A 32 4.24 -2.24 -3.76
CA ASN A 32 5.08 -2.54 -2.61
C ASN A 32 6.10 -1.42 -2.47
N GLU A 33 5.99 -0.63 -1.42
CA GLU A 33 6.87 0.48 -1.14
C GLU A 33 7.93 0.09 -0.11
N ASN A 34 9.07 0.77 -0.16
CA ASN A 34 10.17 0.59 0.78
C ASN A 34 10.25 1.79 1.75
N LYS A 35 11.25 1.77 2.64
CA LYS A 35 11.48 2.83 3.63
C LYS A 35 11.74 4.23 3.06
N GLU A 36 12.18 4.33 1.81
CA GLU A 36 12.51 5.60 1.16
C GLU A 36 11.26 6.25 0.54
N TYR A 37 10.14 5.52 0.49
CA TYR A 37 8.89 6.03 -0.04
C TYR A 37 8.38 7.21 0.80
N LEU A 38 8.05 8.30 0.10
CA LEU A 38 7.42 9.47 0.68
C LEU A 38 5.91 9.35 0.50
N VAL A 39 5.22 9.15 1.62
CA VAL A 39 3.76 9.04 1.67
C VAL A 39 3.11 10.24 1.01
N GLN A 40 2.15 9.98 0.13
CA GLN A 40 1.39 10.99 -0.58
C GLN A 40 0.00 11.13 0.02
N GLU A 41 -0.60 12.30 -0.18
CA GLU A 41 -1.99 12.52 0.19
C GLU A 41 -2.89 11.55 -0.57
N GLY A 42 -3.75 10.86 0.17
CA GLY A 42 -4.66 9.87 -0.39
C GLY A 42 -4.08 8.46 -0.48
N ASP A 43 -2.88 8.18 0.03
CA ASP A 43 -2.39 6.81 0.16
C ASP A 43 -3.19 6.04 1.24
N ALA A 44 -3.70 4.88 0.86
CA ALA A 44 -4.09 3.81 1.77
C ALA A 44 -2.93 2.81 1.88
N MET A 45 -2.46 2.55 3.10
CA MET A 45 -1.26 1.74 3.33
C MET A 45 -1.51 0.62 4.33
N GLU A 46 -0.95 -0.55 4.04
CA GLU A 46 -0.81 -1.67 4.97
C GLU A 46 0.67 -1.85 5.30
N PHE A 47 1.02 -1.70 6.58
CA PHE A 47 2.39 -1.93 7.03
C PHE A 47 2.62 -3.41 7.30
N LEU A 48 3.64 -3.99 6.66
CA LEU A 48 4.00 -5.38 6.84
C LEU A 48 5.15 -5.47 7.85
N PHE A 49 4.90 -6.17 8.95
CA PHE A 49 5.90 -6.53 9.94
C PHE A 49 5.89 -8.05 10.07
N ASN A 50 7.06 -8.68 10.07
CA ASN A 50 7.21 -10.04 10.58
C ASN A 50 7.56 -9.96 12.07
N ASP A 51 7.02 -10.88 12.86
CA ASP A 51 7.51 -11.18 14.21
C ASP A 51 8.94 -11.78 14.17
#